data_AF-A0A9D0Y8Y9-F1
#
_entry.id   AF-A0A9D0Y8Y9-F1
#
_cell.length_a   1.000
_cell.length_b   1.000
_cell.length_c   1.000
_cell.angle_alpha   90.00
_cell.angle_beta   90.00
_cell.angle_gamma   90.00
#
_symmetry.space_group_name_H-M   'P 1'
#
loop_
_entity.id
_entity.type
_entity.pdbx_description
1 polymer ?
#
loop_
_entity_poly.entity_id
_entity_poly.type
_entity_poly.pdbx_seq_one_letter_code
_entity_poly.pdbx_strand_id
1 'polypeptide(L)' 'MTTRIFGSGIRRREDPRLMTGQADYTDDIRLRGMVHAAILRSPHAHAKINSIDTSAARNAPGVLAVYTGADT' A
#
# COMPACT_ATOMS: atom_id res chain seq x y z
N MET A 1 -17.85 22.12 -36.65
CA MET A 1 -18.63 22.21 -35.38
C MET A 1 -17.73 21.79 -34.25
N THR A 2 -16.87 22.70 -33.77
CA THR A 2 -15.98 22.44 -32.63
C THR A 2 -16.86 22.23 -31.40
N THR A 3 -16.77 21.06 -30.78
CA THR A 3 -17.61 20.70 -29.62
C THR A 3 -17.44 21.74 -28.51
N ARG A 4 -18.56 22.34 -28.09
CA ARG A 4 -18.79 23.37 -27.06
C ARG A 4 -18.11 23.12 -25.68
N ILE A 5 -17.41 22.02 -25.54
CA ILE A 5 -16.80 21.46 -24.34
C ILE A 5 -15.33 21.88 -24.22
N PHE A 6 -14.61 21.97 -25.34
CA PHE A 6 -13.18 22.29 -25.34
C PHE A 6 -12.95 23.76 -24.95
N GLY A 7 -12.16 24.01 -23.90
CA GLY A 7 -11.91 25.34 -23.35
C GLY A 7 -12.96 25.87 -22.36
N SER A 8 -14.00 25.09 -22.04
CA SER A 8 -15.04 25.49 -21.07
C SER A 8 -14.74 24.98 -19.66
N GLY A 9 -15.13 25.76 -18.62
CA GLY A 9 -14.99 25.39 -17.22
C GLY A 9 -16.06 24.40 -16.76
N ILE A 10 -15.84 23.11 -17.00
CA ILE A 10 -16.78 22.04 -16.66
C ILE A 10 -16.46 21.49 -15.27
N ARG A 11 -17.50 21.22 -14.47
CA ARG A 11 -17.35 20.54 -13.17
C ARG A 11 -16.82 19.12 -13.37
N ARG A 12 -15.90 18.72 -12.50
CA ARG A 12 -15.29 17.39 -12.52
C ARG A 12 -16.34 16.32 -12.18
N ARG A 13 -16.23 15.15 -12.82
CA ARG A 13 -17.19 14.05 -12.66
C ARG A 13 -16.92 13.25 -11.39
N GLU A 14 -15.67 13.26 -10.94
CA GLU A 14 -15.14 12.55 -9.81
C GLU A 14 -15.41 13.26 -8.47
N ASP A 15 -15.62 14.59 -8.48
CA ASP A 15 -15.80 15.40 -7.28
C ASP A 15 -16.86 14.83 -6.31
N PRO A 16 -18.07 14.40 -6.76
CA PRO A 16 -19.07 13.90 -5.82
C PRO A 16 -18.58 12.74 -4.95
N ARG A 17 -17.87 11.76 -5.51
CA ARG A 17 -17.38 10.60 -4.73
C ARG A 17 -16.13 10.93 -3.92
N LEU A 18 -15.24 11.77 -4.45
CA LEU A 18 -14.01 12.17 -3.78
C LEU A 18 -14.30 13.06 -2.56
N MET A 19 -15.27 13.97 -2.68
CA MET A 19 -15.62 14.92 -1.62
C MET A 19 -16.50 14.33 -0.52
N THR A 20 -17.14 13.19 -0.77
CA THR A 20 -18.07 12.55 0.18
C THR A 20 -17.50 11.31 0.86
N GLY A 21 -16.23 10.98 0.62
CA GLY A 21 -15.60 9.77 1.15
C GLY A 21 -16.17 8.46 0.57
N GLN A 22 -16.77 8.53 -0.62
CA GLN A 22 -17.31 7.37 -1.34
C GLN A 22 -16.35 6.85 -2.41
N ALA A 23 -15.19 7.48 -2.58
CA ALA A 23 -14.15 6.97 -3.45
C ALA A 23 -13.32 5.92 -2.69
N ASP A 24 -13.06 4.79 -3.34
CA ASP A 24 -12.16 3.78 -2.81
C ASP A 24 -10.72 4.07 -3.21
N TYR A 25 -9.83 4.10 -2.23
CA TYR A 25 -8.39 4.00 -2.38
C TYR A 25 -7.93 2.59 -2.01
N THR A 26 -6.66 2.26 -2.30
CA THR A 26 -6.12 0.91 -2.06
C THR A 26 -6.30 0.43 -0.61
N ASP A 27 -6.22 1.33 0.37
CA ASP A 27 -6.35 0.98 1.80
C ASP A 27 -7.81 0.89 2.29
N ASP A 28 -8.78 1.37 1.50
CA ASP A 28 -10.21 1.23 1.80
C ASP A 28 -10.73 -0.17 1.47
N ILE A 29 -10.00 -0.91 0.64
CA ILE A 29 -10.37 -2.25 0.20
C ILE A 29 -10.30 -3.22 1.39
N ARG A 30 -11.39 -3.98 1.60
CA ARG A 30 -11.48 -5.07 2.59
C ARG A 30 -11.90 -6.36 1.91
N LEU A 31 -11.03 -7.37 1.94
CA LEU A 31 -11.29 -8.70 1.40
C LEU A 31 -11.40 -9.75 2.53
N ARG A 32 -12.18 -10.80 2.31
CA ARG A 32 -12.26 -11.92 3.25
C ARG A 32 -10.89 -12.61 3.34
N GLY A 33 -10.36 -12.74 4.56
CA GLY A 33 -9.05 -13.35 4.79
C GLY A 33 -7.87 -12.44 4.45
N MET A 34 -8.08 -11.13 4.27
CA MET A 34 -7.01 -10.17 4.04
C MET A 34 -6.03 -10.15 5.23
N VAL A 35 -4.74 -10.16 4.91
CA VAL A 35 -3.63 -10.08 5.86
C VAL A 35 -2.82 -8.83 5.56
N HIS A 36 -2.03 -8.38 6.53
CA HIS A 36 -1.23 -7.16 6.39
C HIS A 36 0.25 -7.51 6.29
N ALA A 37 0.98 -6.71 5.52
CA ALA A 37 2.43 -6.81 5.41
C ALA A 37 3.08 -5.55 6.00
N ALA A 38 4.20 -5.74 6.67
CA ALA A 38 5.07 -4.67 7.15
C ALA A 38 6.48 -4.89 6.62
N ILE A 39 7.16 -3.81 6.24
CA ILE A 39 8.51 -3.86 5.67
C ILE A 39 9.49 -3.27 6.68
N LEU A 40 10.39 -4.09 7.19
CA LEU A 40 11.56 -3.62 7.94
C LEU A 40 12.59 -3.06 6.94
N ARG A 41 13.03 -1.83 7.18
CA ARG A 41 13.99 -1.12 6.31
C ARG A 41 15.35 -0.99 6.99
N SER A 42 16.39 -0.86 6.18
CA SER A 42 17.74 -0.60 6.67
C SER A 42 17.79 0.72 7.46
N PRO A 43 18.38 0.75 8.66
CA PRO A 43 18.69 1.99 9.36
C PRO A 43 19.97 2.66 8.82
N HIS A 44 20.72 1.97 7.95
CA HIS A 44 21.97 2.45 7.35
C HIS A 44 21.76 2.83 5.88
N ALA A 45 22.35 3.95 5.47
CA ALA A 45 22.33 4.39 4.07
C ALA A 45 23.10 3.44 3.13
N HIS A 46 24.21 2.86 3.63
CA HIS A 46 25.01 1.87 2.91
C HIS A 46 25.73 0.94 3.88
N ALA A 47 25.47 -0.37 3.79
CA ALA A 47 26.08 -1.40 4.63
C ALA A 47 25.93 -2.78 3.98
N LYS A 48 26.74 -3.75 4.43
CA LYS A 48 26.52 -5.17 4.14
C LYS A 48 25.58 -5.77 5.19
N ILE A 49 24.64 -6.59 4.75
CA ILE A 49 23.81 -7.40 5.66
C ILE A 49 24.61 -8.63 6.06
N ASN A 50 25.12 -8.65 7.30
CA ASN A 50 25.87 -9.80 7.82
C ASN A 50 24.93 -10.93 8.28
N SER A 51 23.81 -10.58 8.91
CA SER A 51 22.81 -11.54 9.37
C SER A 51 21.44 -10.86 9.57
N ILE A 52 20.38 -11.65 9.53
CA ILE A 52 19.01 -11.26 9.91
C ILE A 52 18.46 -12.38 10.80
N ASP A 53 18.18 -12.07 12.07
CA ASP A 53 17.45 -13.00 12.95
C ASP A 53 15.94 -12.74 12.84
N THR A 54 15.19 -13.75 12.44
CA THR A 54 13.72 -13.69 12.27
C THR A 54 12.96 -14.42 13.37
N SER A 55 13.66 -15.04 14.34
CA SER A 55 13.08 -15.94 15.34
C SER A 55 11.98 -15.28 16.17
N ALA A 56 12.24 -14.11 16.73
CA ALA A 56 11.28 -13.37 17.54
C ALA A 56 10.03 -12.97 16.74
N ALA A 57 10.21 -12.49 15.51
CA ALA A 57 9.11 -12.09 14.64
C ALA A 57 8.25 -13.29 14.22
N ARG A 58 8.86 -14.42 13.85
CA ARG A 58 8.14 -15.65 13.48
C ARG A 58 7.31 -16.24 14.62
N ASN A 59 7.75 -16.04 15.87
CA ASN A 59 7.06 -16.55 17.06
C ASN A 59 6.02 -15.55 17.62
N ALA A 60 5.92 -14.35 17.07
CA ALA A 60 4.97 -13.36 17.56
C ALA A 60 3.52 -13.74 17.21
N PRO A 61 2.56 -13.60 18.14
CA PRO A 61 1.16 -13.89 17.87
C PRO A 61 0.62 -13.12 16.66
N GLY A 62 -0.05 -13.81 15.74
CA GLY A 62 -0.65 -13.21 14.55
C GLY A 62 0.29 -13.01 13.36
N VAL A 63 1.60 -13.29 13.51
CA VAL A 63 2.51 -13.31 12.37
C VAL A 63 2.32 -14.61 11.59
N LEU A 64 2.02 -14.47 10.29
CA LEU A 64 1.83 -15.62 9.41
C LEU A 64 3.12 -16.06 8.72
N ALA A 65 3.99 -15.10 8.39
CA ALA A 65 5.26 -15.36 7.73
C ALA A 65 6.23 -14.20 7.93
N VAL A 66 7.52 -14.52 7.83
CA VAL A 66 8.61 -13.54 7.71
C VAL A 66 9.45 -13.95 6.52
N TYR A 67 9.67 -13.04 5.58
CA TYR A 67 10.45 -13.27 4.38
C TYR A 67 11.69 -12.38 4.37
N THR A 68 12.78 -12.92 3.84
CA THR A 68 14.08 -12.27 3.72
C THR A 68 14.62 -12.45 2.30
N GLY A 69 15.75 -11.81 1.99
CA GLY A 69 16.45 -12.06 0.72
C GLY A 69 17.02 -13.48 0.58
N ALA A 70 16.97 -14.30 1.63
CA ALA A 70 17.38 -15.71 1.56
C ALA A 70 16.25 -16.63 1.05
N ASP A 71 15.01 -16.13 0.96
CA ASP A 71 13.82 -16.90 0.57
C ASP A 71 13.46 -16.72 -0.93
N THR A 72 14.32 -16.06 -1.71
CA THR A 72 14.15 -15.81 -3.15
C THR A 72 14.61 -16.97 -4.01
#